data_AF-A0A4R8WWX4-F1
#
_entry.id   AF-A0A4R8WWX4-F1
#
_cell.length_a   1.000
_cell.length_b   1.000
_cell.length_c   1.000
_cell.angle_alpha   90.00
_cell.angle_beta   90.00
_cell.angle_gamma   90.00
#
_symmetry.space_group_name_H-M   'P 1'
#
loop_
_entity.id
_entity.type
_entity.pdbx_description
1 polymer ?
#
loop_
_entity_poly.entity_id
_entity_poly.type
_entity_poly.pdbx_seq_one_letter_code
_entity_poly.pdbx_strand_id
1 'polypeptide(L)'
;MSTQLRGTVSLLRLALRRDRWLLLGSVLGFAGIAASSASATAGLYPDPASRIEAAGAVNASAAIVAMYGRIYDPTSLGALAMFKPAVFGAVAVAILMVVVVIRHTRAEEESGRLELVGAGVVGRSAPLAAALIVAIGASAAIGAATAAGLLAAGLPAP
;
A
#
# COMPACT_ATOMS: atom_id res chain seq x y z
N MET A 1 -13.29 14.71 -27.30
CA MET A 1 -12.42 14.19 -26.21
C MET A 1 -12.47 15.18 -25.07
N SER A 2 -12.86 14.73 -23.88
CA SER A 2 -13.42 15.52 -22.78
C SER A 2 -12.48 16.64 -22.29
N THR A 3 -12.89 17.89 -22.50
CA THR A 3 -12.25 19.09 -21.92
C THR A 3 -12.11 19.00 -20.39
N GLN A 4 -12.91 18.16 -19.73
CA GLN A 4 -12.88 17.91 -18.29
C GLN A 4 -11.58 17.26 -17.76
N LEU A 5 -10.82 16.55 -18.58
CA LEU A 5 -9.55 15.89 -18.20
C LEU A 5 -8.31 16.62 -18.73
N ARG A 6 -8.50 17.79 -19.35
CA ARG A 6 -7.39 18.54 -19.90
C ARG A 6 -6.47 19.01 -18.77
N GLY A 7 -5.16 18.77 -18.89
CA GLY A 7 -4.16 19.14 -17.86
C GLY A 7 -3.81 18.03 -16.85
N THR A 8 -4.49 16.88 -16.85
CA THR A 8 -4.21 15.76 -15.92
C THR A 8 -2.75 15.31 -15.94
N VAL A 9 -2.12 15.23 -17.12
CA VAL A 9 -0.72 14.79 -17.24
C VAL A 9 0.25 15.77 -16.56
N SER A 10 -0.02 17.06 -16.64
CA SER A 10 0.79 18.09 -15.99
C SER A 10 0.67 18.01 -14.47
N LEU A 11 -0.58 17.88 -13.98
CA LEU A 11 -0.87 17.71 -12.55
C LEU A 11 -0.29 16.41 -11.99
N LEU A 12 -0.40 15.31 -12.74
CA LEU A 12 0.22 14.02 -12.39
C LEU A 12 1.73 14.15 -12.25
N ARG A 13 2.40 14.79 -13.21
CA ARG A 13 3.86 14.99 -13.17
C ARG A 13 4.27 15.85 -11.97
N LEU A 14 3.49 16.89 -11.65
CA LEU A 14 3.73 17.73 -10.48
C LEU A 14 3.54 16.94 -9.18
N ALA A 15 2.46 16.18 -9.07
CA ALA A 15 2.16 15.34 -7.91
C ALA A 15 3.28 14.34 -7.65
N LEU A 16 3.74 13.62 -8.68
CA LEU A 16 4.84 12.67 -8.56
C LEU A 16 6.16 13.34 -8.14
N ARG A 17 6.47 14.53 -8.66
CA ARG A 17 7.67 15.28 -8.27
C ARG A 17 7.62 15.74 -6.82
N ARG A 18 6.45 16.19 -6.36
CA ARG A 18 6.23 16.69 -5.00
C ARG A 18 6.26 15.57 -3.97
N ASP A 19 5.68 14.42 -4.31
CA ASP A 19 5.45 13.33 -3.37
C ASP A 19 6.45 12.19 -3.51
N ARG A 20 7.43 12.27 -4.42
CA ARG A 20 8.40 11.20 -4.67
C ARG A 20 9.00 10.61 -3.40
N TRP A 21 9.37 11.43 -2.41
CA TRP A 21 9.99 10.93 -1.18
C TRP A 21 9.01 10.23 -0.25
N LEU A 22 7.78 10.74 -0.16
CA LEU A 22 6.71 10.07 0.56
C LEU A 22 6.39 8.73 -0.10
N LEU A 23 6.19 8.72 -1.42
CA LEU A 23 5.88 7.51 -2.18
C LEU A 23 7.03 6.49 -2.12
N LEU A 24 8.26 6.91 -2.34
CA LEU A 24 9.44 6.05 -2.25
C LEU A 24 9.61 5.50 -0.83
N GLY A 25 9.49 6.37 0.18
CA GLY A 25 9.58 5.97 1.59
C GLY A 25 8.49 4.97 1.98
N SER A 26 7.25 5.16 1.50
CA SER A 26 6.16 4.21 1.70
C SER A 26 6.42 2.87 1.00
N VAL A 27 6.82 2.89 -0.28
CA VAL A 27 7.15 1.67 -1.04
C VAL A 27 8.24 0.87 -0.34
N LEU A 28 9.35 1.51 0.01
CA LEU A 28 10.46 0.85 0.69
C LEU A 28 10.10 0.43 2.11
N GLY A 29 9.33 1.25 2.83
CA GLY A 29 8.91 0.96 4.20
C GLY A 29 8.01 -0.27 4.28
N PHE A 30 6.97 -0.35 3.44
CA PHE A 30 6.08 -1.52 3.43
C PHE A 30 6.80 -2.78 2.97
N ALA A 31 7.61 -2.70 1.91
CA ALA A 31 8.41 -3.83 1.46
C ALA A 31 9.41 -4.30 2.53
N GLY A 32 10.07 -3.36 3.22
CA GLY A 32 11.00 -3.65 4.31
C GLY A 32 10.33 -4.26 5.54
N ILE A 33 9.14 -3.81 5.92
CA ILE A 33 8.35 -4.42 7.00
C ILE A 33 7.98 -5.87 6.63
N ALA A 34 7.54 -6.09 5.39
CA ALA A 34 7.18 -7.43 4.94
C ALA A 34 8.38 -8.39 4.91
N ALA A 35 9.49 -7.96 4.31
CA ALA A 35 10.74 -8.73 4.25
C ALA A 35 11.32 -9.00 5.66
N SER A 36 11.31 -8.00 6.54
CA SER A 36 11.79 -8.17 7.91
C SER A 36 10.90 -9.13 8.69
N SER A 37 9.57 -9.06 8.56
CA SER A 37 8.64 -10.03 9.14
C SER A 37 8.93 -11.45 8.67
N ALA A 38 9.11 -11.65 7.36
CA ALA A 38 9.47 -12.96 6.80
C ALA A 38 10.78 -13.51 7.38
N SER A 39 11.83 -12.68 7.43
CA SER A 39 13.13 -13.08 7.97
C SER A 39 13.05 -13.42 9.48
N ALA A 40 12.31 -12.64 10.27
CA ALA A 40 12.12 -12.87 11.70
C ALA A 40 11.32 -14.16 11.95
N THR A 41 10.25 -14.39 11.19
CA THR A 41 9.45 -15.63 11.28
C THR A 41 10.29 -16.85 10.90
N ALA A 42 11.16 -16.75 9.90
CA ALA A 42 12.08 -17.84 9.53
C ALA A 42 13.03 -18.21 10.66
N GLY A 43 13.54 -17.21 11.40
CA GLY A 43 14.40 -17.44 12.57
C GLY A 43 13.65 -17.99 13.79
N LEU A 44 12.40 -17.55 14.01
CA LEU A 44 11.57 -17.99 15.14
C LEU A 44 10.99 -19.39 14.95
N TYR A 45 10.65 -19.77 13.71
CA TYR A 45 9.99 -21.04 13.38
C TYR A 45 10.75 -21.79 12.28
N PRO A 46 11.96 -22.28 12.57
CA PRO A 46 12.82 -22.89 11.56
C PRO A 46 12.27 -24.24 11.05
N ASP A 47 11.59 -25.01 11.90
CA ASP A 47 11.06 -26.32 11.60
C ASP A 47 9.53 -26.32 11.36
N PRO A 48 8.98 -27.31 10.63
CA PRO A 48 7.54 -27.39 10.39
C PRO A 48 6.68 -27.58 11.65
N ALA A 49 7.20 -28.24 12.69
CA ALA A 49 6.41 -28.53 13.89
C ALA A 49 6.13 -27.25 14.69
N SER A 50 7.14 -26.39 14.87
CA SER A 50 6.98 -25.09 15.53
C SER A 50 6.04 -24.15 14.76
N ARG A 51 6.01 -24.23 13.42
CA ARG A 51 5.03 -23.50 12.59
C ARG A 51 3.60 -23.98 12.81
N ILE A 52 3.40 -25.30 12.81
CA ILE A 52 2.08 -25.90 13.05
C ILE A 52 1.56 -25.53 14.44
N GLU A 53 2.40 -25.60 15.46
CA GLU A 53 2.05 -25.21 16.82
C GLU A 53 1.64 -23.73 16.90
N ALA A 54 2.45 -22.84 16.32
CA ALA A 54 2.15 -21.40 16.30
C ALA A 54 0.86 -21.08 15.55
N ALA A 55 0.64 -21.71 14.39
CA ALA A 55 -0.60 -21.56 13.62
C ALA A 55 -1.81 -22.12 14.38
N GLY A 56 -1.63 -23.22 15.11
CA GLY A 56 -2.63 -23.80 16.01
C GLY A 56 -3.01 -22.84 17.13
N ALA A 57 -2.03 -22.24 17.81
CA ALA A 57 -2.26 -21.26 18.86
C ALA A 57 -2.99 -20.00 18.35
N VAL A 58 -2.62 -19.51 17.17
CA VAL A 58 -3.32 -18.40 16.49
C VAL A 58 -4.77 -18.78 16.21
N ASN A 59 -4.99 -19.95 15.61
CA ASN A 59 -6.32 -20.41 15.20
C ASN A 59 -7.23 -20.83 16.38
N ALA A 60 -6.66 -21.09 17.56
CA ALA A 60 -7.41 -21.41 18.77
C ALA A 60 -8.10 -20.18 19.39
N SER A 61 -7.64 -18.96 19.07
CA SER A 61 -8.23 -17.72 19.55
C SER A 61 -9.22 -17.14 18.54
N ALA A 62 -10.51 -17.18 18.86
CA ALA A 62 -11.56 -16.60 18.03
C ALA A 62 -11.34 -15.10 17.76
N ALA A 63 -10.79 -14.36 18.74
CA ALA A 63 -10.48 -12.94 18.57
C ALA A 63 -9.34 -12.71 17.57
N ILE A 64 -8.28 -13.52 17.61
CA ILE A 64 -7.16 -13.40 16.66
C ILE A 64 -7.62 -13.78 15.25
N VAL A 65 -8.41 -14.86 15.11
CA VAL A 65 -8.97 -15.27 13.82
C VAL A 65 -9.93 -14.22 13.26
N ALA A 66 -10.76 -13.59 14.09
CA ALA A 66 -11.65 -12.51 13.65
C ALA A 66 -10.87 -11.29 13.13
N MET A 67 -9.71 -10.99 13.72
CA MET A 67 -8.94 -9.80 13.37
C MET A 67 -7.99 -10.00 12.18
N TYR A 68 -7.39 -11.19 12.06
CA TYR A 68 -6.36 -11.47 11.05
C TYR A 68 -6.74 -12.52 10.01
N GLY A 69 -7.89 -13.17 10.18
CA GLY A 69 -8.27 -14.34 9.42
C GLY A 69 -7.63 -15.62 9.97
N ARG A 70 -8.12 -16.76 9.48
CA ARG A 70 -7.62 -18.09 9.84
C ARG A 70 -6.37 -18.41 9.03
N ILE A 71 -5.37 -19.03 9.67
CA ILE A 71 -4.24 -19.63 8.97
C ILE A 71 -4.69 -20.99 8.41
N TYR A 72 -4.81 -21.10 7.09
CA TYR A 72 -5.29 -22.32 6.42
C TYR A 72 -4.20 -23.35 6.17
N ASP A 73 -2.97 -22.90 5.89
CA ASP A 73 -1.80 -23.76 5.77
C ASP A 73 -0.90 -23.55 7.01
N PRO A 74 -0.96 -24.46 8.00
CA PRO A 74 -0.19 -24.35 9.24
C PRO A 74 1.32 -24.58 9.03
N THR A 75 1.72 -25.14 7.89
CA THR A 75 3.14 -25.40 7.59
C THR A 75 3.83 -24.20 6.91
N SER A 76 3.03 -23.27 6.40
CA SER A 76 3.49 -22.11 5.64
C SER A 76 4.15 -21.06 6.52
N LEU A 77 5.43 -20.83 6.26
CA LEU A 77 6.17 -19.70 6.82
C LEU A 77 5.56 -18.37 6.38
N GLY A 78 5.10 -18.28 5.13
CA GLY A 78 4.48 -17.07 4.59
C GLY A 78 3.18 -16.70 5.30
N ALA A 79 2.35 -17.70 5.61
CA ALA A 79 1.11 -17.46 6.35
C ALA A 79 1.39 -16.89 7.76
N LEU A 80 2.38 -17.43 8.46
CA LEU A 80 2.80 -16.93 9.78
C LEU A 80 3.55 -15.60 9.71
N ALA A 81 4.28 -15.33 8.63
CA ALA A 81 5.00 -14.07 8.46
C ALA A 81 4.05 -12.91 8.15
N MET A 82 2.99 -13.18 7.38
CA MET A 82 2.12 -12.13 6.83
C MET A 82 0.81 -11.91 7.59
N PHE A 83 0.39 -12.78 8.51
CA PHE A 83 -0.93 -12.61 9.13
C PHE A 83 -1.14 -11.24 9.83
N LYS A 84 -0.14 -10.70 10.53
CA LYS A 84 -0.23 -9.34 11.11
C LYS A 84 0.05 -8.24 10.08
N PRO A 85 1.18 -8.29 9.34
CA PRO A 85 1.52 -7.22 8.41
C PRO A 85 0.51 -7.05 7.26
N ALA A 86 -0.21 -8.10 6.87
CA ALA A 86 -1.24 -8.02 5.83
C ALA A 86 -2.37 -7.05 6.22
N VAL A 87 -2.95 -7.22 7.42
CA VAL A 87 -4.07 -6.39 7.86
C VAL A 87 -3.63 -4.97 8.19
N PHE A 88 -2.61 -4.80 9.03
CA PHE A 88 -2.12 -3.47 9.39
C PHE A 88 -1.52 -2.73 8.19
N GLY A 89 -0.83 -3.47 7.31
CA GLY A 89 -0.31 -2.93 6.05
C GLY A 89 -1.43 -2.44 5.15
N ALA A 90 -2.48 -3.23 4.95
CA ALA A 90 -3.63 -2.82 4.14
C ALA A 90 -4.32 -1.56 4.70
N VAL A 91 -4.54 -1.50 6.02
CA VAL A 91 -5.12 -0.31 6.67
C VAL A 91 -4.21 0.90 6.51
N ALA A 92 -2.91 0.76 6.74
CA ALA A 92 -1.96 1.85 6.61
C ALA A 92 -1.85 2.35 5.16
N VAL A 93 -1.85 1.44 4.17
CA VAL A 93 -1.91 1.81 2.74
C VAL A 93 -3.22 2.54 2.43
N ALA A 94 -4.37 2.06 2.93
CA ALA A 94 -5.64 2.73 2.72
C ALA A 94 -5.64 4.15 3.27
N ILE A 95 -5.16 4.35 4.50
CA ILE A 95 -5.03 5.68 5.11
C ILE A 95 -4.08 6.56 4.29
N LEU A 96 -2.91 6.03 3.91
CA LEU A 96 -1.94 6.74 3.09
C LEU A 96 -2.56 7.23 1.77
N MET A 97 -3.31 6.38 1.08
CA MET A 97 -3.96 6.74 -0.18
C MET A 97 -5.07 7.77 0.02
N VAL A 98 -5.84 7.69 1.10
CA VAL A 98 -6.82 8.72 1.45
C VAL A 98 -6.14 10.06 1.68
N VAL A 99 -5.03 10.10 2.43
CA VAL A 99 -4.26 11.32 2.67
C VAL A 99 -3.68 11.89 1.37
N VAL A 100 -3.12 11.04 0.50
CA VAL A 100 -2.60 11.45 -0.81
C VAL A 100 -3.71 12.06 -1.66
N VAL A 101 -4.88 11.40 -1.76
CA VAL A 101 -6.01 11.92 -2.53
C VAL A 101 -6.50 13.25 -1.97
N ILE A 102 -6.75 13.34 -0.66
CA ILE A 102 -7.17 14.58 0.01
C ILE A 102 -6.16 15.70 -0.22
N ARG A 103 -4.87 15.43 -0.10
CA ARG A 103 -3.82 16.43 -0.30
C ARG A 103 -3.81 17.00 -1.72
N HIS A 104 -4.08 16.17 -2.72
CA HIS A 104 -4.10 16.59 -4.13
C HIS A 104 -5.46 17.17 -4.56
N THR A 105 -6.54 16.94 -3.81
CA THR A 105 -7.86 17.53 -4.09
C THR A 105 -8.15 18.78 -3.25
N ARG A 106 -7.71 18.87 -1.99
CA ARG A 106 -7.89 20.08 -1.15
C ARG A 106 -6.98 21.25 -1.52
N ALA A 107 -5.83 20.97 -2.14
CA ALA A 107 -5.03 22.02 -2.77
C ALA A 107 -5.83 22.81 -3.83
N GLU A 108 -6.90 22.23 -4.38
CA GLU A 108 -7.80 22.91 -5.32
C GLU A 108 -8.81 23.84 -4.62
N GLU A 109 -9.28 23.49 -3.40
CA GLU A 109 -10.24 24.30 -2.63
C GLU A 109 -9.58 25.53 -1.99
N GLU A 110 -8.41 25.34 -1.39
CA GLU A 110 -7.76 26.36 -0.55
C GLU A 110 -7.02 27.43 -1.37
N SER A 111 -6.81 27.17 -2.66
CA SER A 111 -5.95 28.03 -3.47
C SER A 111 -6.65 29.27 -4.04
N GLY A 112 -8.00 29.35 -4.04
CA GLY A 112 -8.73 30.41 -4.77
C GLY A 112 -8.34 30.53 -6.26
N ARG A 113 -7.47 29.62 -6.73
CA ARG A 113 -6.73 29.68 -7.98
C ARG A 113 -7.50 29.00 -9.09
N LEU A 114 -8.67 28.45 -8.78
CA LEU A 114 -9.66 28.07 -9.77
C LEU A 114 -10.23 29.28 -10.52
N GLU A 115 -10.21 30.49 -9.94
CA GLU A 115 -10.59 31.70 -10.68
C GLU A 115 -9.46 32.20 -11.61
N LEU A 116 -8.19 32.00 -11.22
CA LEU A 116 -7.01 32.41 -12.02
C LEU A 116 -6.49 31.32 -12.97
N VAL A 117 -6.73 30.04 -12.69
CA VAL A 117 -6.46 28.87 -13.57
C VAL A 117 -7.70 28.47 -14.36
N GLY A 118 -8.90 28.87 -13.93
CA GLY A 118 -10.12 28.82 -14.76
C GLY A 118 -10.05 29.77 -15.97
N ALA A 119 -9.16 30.77 -15.93
CA ALA A 119 -8.71 31.52 -17.10
C ALA A 119 -7.74 30.71 -18.02
N GLY A 120 -7.40 29.48 -17.65
CA GLY A 120 -6.47 28.58 -18.34
C GLY A 120 -7.03 27.18 -18.66
N VAL A 121 -6.19 26.37 -19.33
CA VAL A 121 -6.55 25.18 -20.14
C VAL A 121 -6.86 23.89 -19.33
N VAL A 122 -7.17 23.98 -18.03
CA VAL A 122 -7.32 22.79 -17.14
C VAL A 122 -8.80 22.46 -16.90
N GLY A 123 -9.16 21.18 -17.05
CA GLY A 123 -10.53 20.70 -16.85
C GLY A 123 -10.86 20.41 -15.38
N ARG A 124 -12.13 20.58 -15.00
CA ARG A 124 -12.65 20.41 -13.63
C ARG A 124 -12.32 19.06 -12.98
N SER A 125 -12.24 17.98 -13.76
CA SER A 125 -11.98 16.63 -13.24
C SER A 125 -10.50 16.24 -13.31
N ALA A 126 -9.65 17.08 -13.89
CA ALA A 126 -8.23 16.79 -14.06
C ALA A 126 -7.46 16.58 -12.74
N PRO A 127 -7.72 17.33 -11.64
CA PRO A 127 -7.04 17.13 -10.35
C PRO A 127 -7.41 15.80 -9.69
N LEU A 128 -8.71 15.49 -9.64
CA LEU A 128 -9.19 14.22 -9.09
C LEU A 128 -8.63 13.02 -9.88
N ALA A 129 -8.66 13.09 -11.21
CA ALA A 129 -8.09 12.05 -12.05
C ALA A 129 -6.59 11.86 -11.80
N ALA A 130 -5.82 12.95 -11.68
CA ALA A 130 -4.39 12.87 -11.37
C ALA A 130 -4.14 12.25 -9.99
N ALA A 131 -4.89 12.66 -8.96
CA ALA A 131 -4.78 12.13 -7.61
C ALA A 131 -5.08 10.62 -7.54
N LEU A 132 -6.13 10.16 -8.23
CA LEU A 132 -6.49 8.74 -8.30
C LEU A 132 -5.43 7.93 -9.04
N ILE A 133 -4.87 8.44 -10.14
CA ILE A 133 -3.79 7.76 -10.87
C ILE A 133 -2.56 7.59 -9.96
N VAL A 134 -2.18 8.60 -9.19
CA VAL A 134 -1.07 8.50 -8.23
C VAL A 134 -1.38 7.46 -7.16
N ALA A 135 -2.57 7.49 -6.56
CA ALA A 135 -2.94 6.56 -5.49
C ALA A 135 -2.95 5.10 -5.96
N ILE A 136 -3.52 4.83 -7.14
CA ILE A 136 -3.55 3.49 -7.73
C ILE A 136 -2.13 3.03 -8.07
N GLY A 137 -1.35 3.89 -8.73
CA GLY A 137 0.03 3.57 -9.10
C GLY A 137 0.93 3.30 -7.88
N ALA A 138 0.79 4.10 -6.82
CA ALA A 138 1.51 3.90 -5.57
C ALA A 138 1.10 2.60 -4.86
N SER A 139 -0.20 2.30 -4.81
CA SER A 139 -0.69 1.03 -4.24
C SER A 139 -0.15 -0.18 -4.98
N ALA A 140 -0.16 -0.14 -6.32
CA ALA A 140 0.42 -1.18 -7.16
C ALA A 140 1.93 -1.32 -6.94
N ALA A 141 2.66 -0.22 -6.83
CA ALA A 141 4.09 -0.23 -6.55
C ALA A 141 4.42 -0.80 -5.16
N ILE A 142 3.63 -0.46 -4.13
CA ILE A 142 3.76 -1.04 -2.79
C ILE A 142 3.52 -2.55 -2.84
N GLY A 143 2.45 -3.00 -3.50
CA GLY A 143 2.16 -4.42 -3.65
C GLY A 143 3.27 -5.18 -4.37
N ALA A 144 3.76 -4.65 -5.50
CA ALA A 144 4.84 -5.24 -6.27
C ALA A 144 6.16 -5.29 -5.48
N ALA A 145 6.54 -4.21 -4.80
CA ALA A 145 7.76 -4.17 -4.00
C ALA A 145 7.66 -5.10 -2.77
N THR A 146 6.47 -5.21 -2.16
CA THR A 146 6.21 -6.13 -1.05
C THR A 146 6.36 -7.58 -1.52
N ALA A 147 5.75 -7.94 -2.66
CA ALA A 147 5.91 -9.26 -3.25
C ALA A 147 7.38 -9.57 -3.56
N ALA A 148 8.10 -8.64 -4.18
CA ALA A 148 9.53 -8.78 -4.46
C ALA A 148 10.36 -8.94 -3.18
N GLY A 149 10.06 -8.19 -2.12
CA GLY A 149 10.72 -8.28 -0.82
C GLY A 149 10.50 -9.63 -0.14
N LEU A 150 9.28 -10.19 -0.24
CA LEU A 150 8.98 -11.53 0.29
C LEU A 150 9.71 -12.63 -0.49
N LEU A 151 9.74 -12.54 -1.82
CA LEU A 151 10.50 -13.47 -2.67
C LEU A 151 12.01 -13.40 -2.35
N ALA A 152 12.56 -12.20 -2.18
CA ALA A 152 13.96 -12.00 -1.80
C ALA A 152 14.26 -12.55 -0.40
N ALA A 153 13.27 -12.58 0.50
CA ALA A 153 13.36 -13.20 1.82
C ALA A 153 13.23 -14.75 1.79
N GLY A 154 13.13 -15.36 0.60
CA GLY A 154 13.13 -16.81 0.43
C GLY A 154 11.76 -17.47 0.54
N LEU A 155 10.67 -16.68 0.53
CA LEU A 155 9.32 -17.23 0.46
C LEU A 155 9.02 -17.73 -0.97
N PRO A 156 8.34 -18.88 -1.12
CA PRO A 156 7.92 -19.36 -2.43
C PRO A 156 6.93 -18.39 -3.08
N ALA A 157 7.03 -18.24 -4.40
CA ALA A 157 5.98 -17.60 -5.18
C ALA A 157 4.71 -18.46 -5.14
N PRO A 158 3.51 -17.84 -5.12
CA PRO A 158 2.26 -18.58 -5.28
C PRO A 158 2.17 -19.27 -6.64
#